data_AF-A0A1B6G6K8-F1
#
_entry.id   AF-A0A1B6G6K8-F1
#
_cell.length_a   1.000
_cell.length_b   1.000
_cell.length_c   1.000
_cell.angle_alpha   90.00
_cell.angle_beta   90.00
_cell.angle_gamma   90.00
#
_symmetry.space_group_name_H-M   'P 1'
#
loop_
_entity.id
_entity.type
_entity.pdbx_description
1 polymer ?
#
loop_
_entity_poly.entity_id
_entity_poly.type
_entity_poly.pdbx_seq_one_letter_code
_entity_poly.pdbx_strand_id
1 'polypeptide(L)'
;GIEWVQNHRFDFFNYAGIDRPVTIFTVPKDHIEDISISVTVPSDDVAIISYDIRSTADNLTFETNYKIRLFDKVSNIVAKVDGGTRGEIRVENPKLWWPYLMDDKPGYLYELEVQLFLSNEFCDIYRL
;
A
#
# COMPACT_ATOMS: atom_id res chain seq x y z
N GLY A 1 26.80 32.37 33.67
CA GLY A 1 26.51 31.02 33.16
C GLY A 1 26.58 31.06 31.66
N ILE A 2 27.03 29.98 31.01
CA ILE A 2 27.08 29.92 29.54
C ILE A 2 25.66 29.61 29.05
N GLU A 3 25.11 30.47 28.21
CA GLU A 3 23.80 30.30 27.58
C GLU A 3 24.00 29.68 26.20
N TRP A 4 23.39 28.52 25.96
CA TRP A 4 23.45 27.83 24.67
C TRP A 4 22.33 28.35 23.78
N VAL A 5 22.69 29.19 22.81
CA VAL A 5 21.77 29.70 21.79
C VAL A 5 21.82 28.79 20.57
N GLN A 6 20.68 28.20 20.22
CA GLN A 6 20.56 27.39 19.02
C GLN A 6 20.33 28.30 17.79
N ASN A 7 21.21 28.22 16.79
CA ASN A 7 21.15 29.04 15.58
C ASN A 7 20.89 28.14 14.35
N HIS A 8 19.85 28.46 13.58
CA HIS A 8 19.45 27.73 12.38
C HIS A 8 19.32 28.67 11.17
N ARG A 9 19.39 28.11 9.96
CA ARG A 9 19.25 28.84 8.69
C ARG A 9 17.90 28.60 7.99
N PHE A 10 16.87 28.25 8.75
CA PHE A 10 15.50 28.05 8.25
C PHE A 10 14.52 29.03 8.90
N ASP A 11 13.44 29.36 8.19
CA ASP A 11 12.41 30.32 8.62
C ASP A 11 11.13 29.61 9.10
N PHE A 12 11.29 28.75 10.10
CA PHE A 12 10.20 28.14 10.86
C PHE A 12 10.65 27.87 12.29
N PHE A 13 9.70 27.77 13.22
CA PHE A 13 10.03 27.46 14.61
C PHE A 13 10.46 25.99 14.74
N ASN A 14 11.55 25.74 15.46
CA ASN A 14 12.05 24.39 15.72
C ASN A 14 11.20 23.70 16.80
N TYR A 15 9.96 23.34 16.46
CA TYR A 15 9.10 22.54 17.34
C TYR A 15 9.77 21.19 17.66
N ALA A 16 9.59 20.74 18.90
CA ALA A 16 10.16 19.50 19.39
C ALA A 16 9.11 18.75 20.22
N GLY A 17 9.14 17.42 20.12
CA GLY A 17 8.22 16.55 20.83
C GLY A 17 7.89 15.31 20.03
N ILE A 18 6.83 14.63 20.46
CA ILE A 18 6.22 13.50 19.75
C ILE A 18 5.04 14.07 18.95
N ASP A 19 5.33 14.53 17.73
CA ASP A 19 4.36 15.27 16.90
C ASP A 19 3.43 14.36 16.08
N ARG A 20 3.64 13.04 16.13
CA ARG A 20 2.83 12.02 15.44
C ARG A 20 2.34 10.97 16.44
N PRO A 21 1.21 10.31 16.15
CA PRO A 21 0.67 9.27 17.05
C PRO A 21 1.67 8.16 17.35
N VAL A 22 1.68 7.71 18.61
CA VAL A 22 2.39 6.50 19.05
C VAL A 22 1.35 5.40 19.24
N THR A 23 1.48 4.32 18.48
CA THR A 23 0.49 3.25 18.44
C THR A 23 1.12 1.92 18.82
N ILE A 24 0.38 1.11 19.57
CA ILE A 24 0.66 -0.32 19.78
C ILE A 24 -0.37 -1.09 18.94
N PHE A 25 0.11 -1.97 18.08
CA PHE A 25 -0.73 -2.83 17.25
C PHE A 25 -0.14 -4.24 17.19
N THR A 26 -0.93 -5.20 16.75
CA THR A 26 -0.55 -6.62 16.67
C THR A 26 -0.63 -7.09 15.23
N VAL A 27 0.33 -7.91 14.83
CA VAL A 27 0.31 -8.68 13.58
C VAL A 27 0.45 -10.17 13.93
N PRO A 28 0.01 -11.09 13.05
CA PRO A 28 0.35 -12.50 13.21
C PRO A 28 1.87 -12.72 13.19
N LYS A 29 2.32 -13.89 13.64
CA LYS A 29 3.75 -14.24 13.63
C LYS A 29 4.34 -14.12 12.23
N ASP A 30 3.61 -14.69 11.27
CA ASP A 30 3.92 -14.62 9.85
C ASP A 30 2.98 -13.58 9.22
N HIS A 31 3.51 -12.51 8.65
CA HIS A 31 2.72 -11.35 8.25
C HIS A 31 3.33 -10.65 7.04
N ILE A 32 2.53 -9.83 6.37
CA ILE A 32 2.95 -8.99 5.26
C ILE A 32 3.77 -7.83 5.81
N GLU A 33 5.03 -7.70 5.36
CA GLU A 33 5.97 -6.68 5.83
C GLU A 33 5.98 -5.44 4.93
N ASP A 34 5.89 -5.64 3.61
CA ASP A 34 5.99 -4.57 2.63
C ASP A 34 5.12 -4.85 1.41
N ILE A 35 4.50 -3.81 0.88
CA ILE A 35 3.77 -3.82 -0.37
C ILE A 35 4.21 -2.59 -1.17
N SER A 36 4.94 -2.83 -2.24
CA SER A 36 5.35 -1.81 -3.20
C SER A 36 4.42 -1.84 -4.41
N ILE A 37 3.88 -0.68 -4.78
CA ILE A 37 2.96 -0.53 -5.92
C ILE A 37 3.51 0.53 -6.88
N SER A 38 3.49 0.24 -8.17
CA SER A 38 3.67 1.24 -9.23
C SER A 38 2.53 1.15 -10.25
N VAL A 39 2.08 2.30 -10.74
CA VAL A 39 0.97 2.39 -11.69
C VAL A 39 1.45 3.00 -12.99
N THR A 40 1.16 2.34 -14.10
CA THR A 40 1.43 2.83 -15.47
C THR A 40 0.12 2.91 -16.23
N VAL A 41 -0.07 3.97 -17.02
CA VAL A 41 -1.26 4.17 -17.85
C VAL A 41 -0.82 4.20 -19.31
N PRO A 42 -0.72 3.04 -20.00
CA PRO A 42 -0.26 2.99 -21.39
C PRO A 42 -1.25 3.59 -22.39
N SER A 43 -2.53 3.68 -22.04
CA SER A 43 -3.61 4.25 -22.85
C SER A 43 -4.77 4.69 -21.97
N ASP A 44 -5.65 5.55 -22.47
CA ASP A 44 -6.79 6.08 -21.70
C ASP A 44 -7.72 4.97 -21.14
N ASP A 45 -7.85 3.86 -21.85
CA ASP A 45 -8.74 2.75 -21.47
C ASP A 45 -8.06 1.71 -20.56
N VAL A 46 -6.78 1.87 -20.20
CA VAL A 46 -6.02 0.82 -19.50
C VAL A 46 -5.08 1.40 -18.47
N ALA A 47 -5.16 0.90 -17.24
CA ALA A 47 -4.11 1.05 -16.23
C ALA A 47 -3.50 -0.30 -15.87
N ILE A 48 -2.20 -0.30 -15.62
CA ILE A 48 -1.42 -1.46 -15.15
C ILE A 48 -0.89 -1.11 -13.76
N ILE A 49 -1.21 -1.94 -12.77
CA ILE A 49 -0.72 -1.83 -11.40
C ILE A 49 0.27 -2.97 -11.19
N SER A 50 1.55 -2.66 -11.11
CA SER A 50 2.60 -3.62 -10.77
C SER A 50 2.78 -3.67 -9.26
N TYR A 51 2.86 -4.85 -8.69
CA TYR A 51 3.04 -5.06 -7.25
C TYR A 51 4.29 -5.91 -6.94
N ASP A 52 4.93 -5.61 -5.81
CA ASP A 52 5.97 -6.44 -5.17
C ASP A 52 5.63 -6.53 -3.67
N ILE A 53 5.39 -7.75 -3.19
CA ILE A 53 4.93 -8.06 -1.84
C ILE A 53 6.04 -8.84 -1.13
N ARG A 54 6.31 -8.48 0.12
CA ARG A 54 7.21 -9.21 1.01
C ARG A 54 6.50 -9.63 2.27
N SER A 55 6.76 -10.84 2.72
CA SER A 55 6.31 -11.32 4.03
C SER A 55 7.43 -12.00 4.79
N THR A 56 7.27 -12.08 6.11
CA THR A 56 8.18 -12.89 6.94
C THR A 56 8.14 -14.38 6.58
N ALA A 57 7.08 -14.84 5.89
CA ALA A 57 6.90 -16.23 5.49
C ALA A 57 7.70 -16.63 4.24
N ASP A 58 8.24 -15.69 3.47
CA ASP A 58 8.95 -15.97 2.22
C ASP A 58 10.22 -16.83 2.43
N ASN A 59 10.76 -16.85 3.66
CA ASN A 59 11.94 -17.63 4.03
C ASN A 59 11.60 -18.97 4.73
N LEU A 60 10.31 -19.32 4.85
CA LEU A 60 9.88 -20.55 5.51
C LEU A 60 9.83 -21.73 4.54
N THR A 61 9.82 -22.94 5.09
CA THR A 61 9.67 -24.19 4.32
C THR A 61 8.23 -24.49 3.91
N PHE A 62 7.27 -23.66 4.33
CA PHE A 62 5.86 -23.84 3.99
C PHE A 62 5.55 -23.31 2.59
N GLU A 63 4.51 -23.85 1.97
CA GLU A 63 3.98 -23.29 0.72
C GLU A 63 3.30 -21.95 1.01
N THR A 64 3.85 -20.86 0.47
CA THR A 64 3.33 -19.50 0.65
C THR A 64 2.52 -19.09 -0.58
N ASN A 65 1.30 -18.59 -0.38
CA ASN A 65 0.41 -18.13 -1.45
C ASN A 65 -0.19 -16.77 -1.10
N TYR A 66 -0.40 -15.94 -2.12
CA TYR A 66 -0.96 -14.60 -2.00
C TYR A 66 -2.23 -14.50 -2.84
N LYS A 67 -3.28 -13.88 -2.29
CA LYS A 67 -4.47 -13.48 -3.06
C LYS A 67 -4.56 -11.97 -3.04
N ILE A 68 -4.49 -11.36 -4.22
CA ILE A 68 -4.52 -9.93 -4.41
C ILE A 68 -5.86 -9.56 -5.04
N ARG A 69 -6.57 -8.59 -4.45
CA ARG A 69 -7.86 -8.11 -4.94
C ARG A 69 -7.84 -6.59 -4.99
N LEU A 70 -8.32 -6.05 -6.09
CA LEU A 70 -8.48 -4.61 -6.26
C LEU A 70 -9.96 -4.26 -6.14
N PHE A 71 -10.28 -3.35 -5.22
CA PHE A 71 -11.64 -2.86 -4.96
C PHE A 71 -11.80 -1.43 -5.44
N ASP A 72 -12.96 -1.13 -6.03
CA ASP A 72 -13.36 0.25 -6.33
C ASP A 72 -13.90 0.99 -5.09
N LYS A 73 -14.23 2.29 -5.23
CA LYS A 73 -14.75 3.12 -4.12
C LYS A 73 -16.07 2.62 -3.49
N VAL A 74 -16.78 1.69 -4.12
CA VAL A 74 -18.02 1.11 -3.60
C VAL A 74 -17.84 -0.37 -3.24
N SER A 75 -16.59 -0.80 -3.05
CA SER A 75 -16.20 -2.15 -2.63
C SER A 75 -16.56 -3.26 -3.63
N ASN A 76 -16.68 -2.94 -4.92
CA ASN A 76 -16.74 -3.97 -5.96
C ASN A 76 -15.33 -4.44 -6.31
N ILE A 77 -15.15 -5.75 -6.47
CA ILE A 77 -13.89 -6.29 -6.95
C ILE A 77 -13.78 -6.05 -8.45
N VAL A 78 -12.82 -5.22 -8.85
CA VAL A 78 -12.56 -4.87 -10.26
C VAL A 78 -11.45 -5.71 -10.88
N ALA A 79 -10.57 -6.29 -10.06
CA ALA A 79 -9.53 -7.22 -10.53
C ALA A 79 -9.09 -8.18 -9.41
N LYS A 80 -8.57 -9.35 -9.81
CA LYS A 80 -8.06 -10.39 -8.91
C LYS A 80 -6.81 -11.02 -9.50
N VAL A 81 -5.83 -11.28 -8.67
CA VAL A 81 -4.63 -12.04 -9.02
C VAL A 81 -4.33 -13.03 -7.89
N ASP A 82 -4.08 -14.28 -8.24
CA ASP A 82 -3.70 -15.33 -7.30
C ASP A 82 -2.25 -15.76 -7.58
N GLY A 83 -1.47 -15.93 -6.52
CA GLY A 83 -0.10 -16.42 -6.58
C GLY A 83 0.96 -15.35 -6.84
N GLY A 84 2.17 -15.64 -6.34
CA GLY A 84 3.35 -14.83 -6.55
C GLY A 84 3.47 -13.62 -5.62
N THR A 85 4.70 -13.27 -5.28
CA THR A 85 5.05 -12.03 -4.58
C THR A 85 5.11 -10.84 -5.52
N ARG A 86 5.22 -11.08 -6.83
CA ARG A 86 5.29 -10.05 -7.87
C ARG A 86 4.34 -10.34 -9.01
N GLY A 87 3.73 -9.29 -9.53
CA GLY A 87 2.83 -9.42 -10.67
C GLY A 87 2.26 -8.08 -11.11
N GLU A 88 1.30 -8.17 -12.04
CA GLU A 88 0.63 -7.02 -12.61
C GLU A 88 -0.88 -7.23 -12.60
N ILE A 89 -1.62 -6.17 -12.29
CA ILE A 89 -3.07 -6.10 -12.33
C ILE A 89 -3.45 -5.15 -13.46
N ARG A 90 -4.19 -5.65 -14.43
CA ARG A 90 -4.72 -4.84 -15.53
C ARG A 90 -6.14 -4.37 -15.20
N VAL A 91 -6.37 -3.07 -15.27
CA VAL A 91 -7.66 -2.42 -15.03
C VAL A 91 -8.13 -1.79 -16.33
N GLU A 92 -9.22 -2.32 -16.88
CA GLU A 92 -9.88 -1.76 -18.06
C GLU A 92 -10.77 -0.58 -17.65
N ASN A 93 -10.79 0.47 -18.48
CA ASN A 93 -11.51 1.73 -18.26
C ASN A 93 -11.28 2.28 -16.83
N PRO A 94 -10.01 2.54 -16.45
CA PRO A 94 -9.68 2.90 -15.08
C PRO A 94 -10.24 4.28 -14.72
N LYS A 95 -10.63 4.45 -13.45
CA LYS A 95 -10.90 5.76 -12.86
C LYS A 95 -9.60 6.28 -12.26
N LEU A 96 -8.94 7.17 -12.99
CA LEU A 96 -7.62 7.69 -12.60
C LEU A 96 -7.71 8.62 -11.38
N TRP A 97 -6.64 8.65 -10.59
CA TRP A 97 -6.48 9.65 -9.54
C TRP A 97 -6.14 10.98 -10.19
N TRP A 98 -7.00 11.98 -9.98
CA TRP A 98 -6.77 13.35 -10.44
C TRP A 98 -6.55 14.31 -9.28
N PRO A 99 -5.64 15.29 -9.40
CA PRO A 99 -5.56 16.41 -8.48
C PRO A 99 -6.87 17.19 -8.42
N TYR A 100 -7.05 17.91 -7.31
CA TYR A 100 -8.20 18.81 -7.15
C TYR A 100 -8.30 19.78 -8.35
N LEU A 101 -9.52 19.96 -8.88
CA LEU A 101 -9.87 20.77 -10.05
C LEU A 101 -9.46 20.23 -11.43
N MET A 102 -8.88 19.03 -11.54
CA MET A 102 -8.51 18.43 -12.83
C MET A 102 -9.54 17.42 -13.37
N ASP A 103 -10.53 17.05 -12.56
CA ASP A 103 -11.58 16.08 -12.86
C ASP A 103 -12.82 16.34 -11.99
N ASP A 104 -14.00 15.82 -12.37
CA ASP A 104 -15.22 15.96 -11.58
C ASP A 104 -15.18 15.12 -10.28
N LYS A 105 -14.33 14.09 -10.24
CA LYS A 105 -14.13 13.17 -9.11
C LYS A 105 -12.65 13.06 -8.75
N PRO A 106 -12.02 14.15 -8.27
CA PRO A 106 -10.62 14.14 -7.90
C PRO A 106 -10.35 13.19 -6.73
N GLY A 107 -9.10 12.77 -6.57
CA GLY A 107 -8.71 11.87 -5.49
C GLY A 107 -9.37 10.50 -5.58
N TYR A 108 -9.51 9.94 -6.79
CA TYR A 108 -10.01 8.58 -6.93
C TYR A 108 -8.99 7.56 -6.41
N LEU A 109 -9.38 6.74 -5.43
CA LEU A 109 -8.56 5.69 -4.85
C LEU A 109 -9.28 4.35 -5.00
N TYR A 110 -8.52 3.36 -5.45
CA TYR A 110 -8.86 1.95 -5.29
C TYR A 110 -8.30 1.47 -3.96
N GLU A 111 -8.82 0.35 -3.46
CA GLU A 111 -8.24 -0.35 -2.30
C GLU A 111 -7.64 -1.68 -2.78
N LEU A 112 -6.35 -1.88 -2.52
CA LEU A 112 -5.67 -3.14 -2.77
C LEU A 112 -5.71 -3.99 -1.51
N GLU A 113 -6.36 -5.14 -1.57
CA GLU A 113 -6.34 -6.16 -0.51
C GLU A 113 -5.33 -7.24 -0.88
N VAL A 114 -4.38 -7.49 0.02
CA VAL A 114 -3.42 -8.60 -0.09
C VAL A 114 -3.69 -9.56 1.05
N GLN A 115 -3.98 -10.82 0.71
CA GLN A 115 -4.19 -11.90 1.67
C GLN A 115 -3.01 -12.89 1.59
N LEU A 116 -2.41 -13.21 2.74
CA LEU A 116 -1.35 -14.19 2.89
C LEU A 116 -1.93 -15.53 3.34
N PHE A 117 -1.54 -16.62 2.67
CA PHE A 117 -1.88 -17.98 3.01
C PHE A 117 -0.63 -18.84 3.16
N LEU A 118 -0.59 -19.68 4.20
CA LEU A 118 0.49 -20.64 4.46
C LEU A 118 -0.09 -22.05 4.43
N SER A 119 0.42 -22.92 3.56
CA SER A 119 -0.11 -24.27 3.35
C SER A 119 -1.64 -24.29 3.15
N ASN A 120 -2.16 -23.29 2.43
CA ASN A 120 -3.58 -23.02 2.19
C ASN A 120 -4.42 -22.56 3.39
N GLU A 121 -3.81 -22.30 4.55
CA GLU A 121 -4.48 -21.66 5.68
C GLU A 121 -4.32 -20.14 5.64
N PHE A 122 -5.41 -19.42 5.92
CA PHE A 122 -5.39 -17.96 6.00
C PHE A 122 -4.51 -17.50 7.16
N CYS A 123 -3.59 -16.58 6.89
CA CYS A 123 -2.61 -16.12 7.87
C CYS A 123 -2.77 -14.63 8.18
N ASP A 124 -2.72 -13.79 7.14
CA ASP A 124 -2.70 -12.33 7.30
C ASP A 124 -3.44 -11.61 6.17
N ILE A 125 -3.83 -10.37 6.42
CA ILE A 125 -4.49 -9.50 5.44
C ILE A 125 -4.08 -8.04 5.65
N TYR A 126 -3.71 -7.38 4.56
CA TYR A 126 -3.44 -5.95 4.54
C TYR A 126 -4.25 -5.26 3.44
N ARG A 127 -4.72 -4.05 3.72
CA ARG A 127 -5.48 -3.21 2.79
C ARG A 127 -4.85 -1.82 2.72
N LEU A 128 -4.65 -1.31 1.51
CA LEU A 128 -4.08 0.02 1.24
C LEU A 128 -4.76 0.72 0.07
#